data_AF-A0A7R9R7L7-F1
#
_entry.id   AF-A0A7R9R7L7-F1
#
_cell.length_a   1.000
_cell.length_b   1.000
_cell.length_c   1.000
_cell.angle_alpha   90.00
_cell.angle_beta   90.00
_cell.angle_gamma   90.00
#
_symmetry.space_group_name_H-M   'P 1'
#
loop_
_entity.id
_entity.type
_entity.pdbx_description
1 polymer ?
#
loop_
_entity_poly.entity_id
_entity_poly.type
_entity_poly.pdbx_seq_one_letter_code
_entity_poly.pdbx_strand_id
1 'polypeptide(L)'
;MKKRVKVSVIGTSPPCIRCNRTYKLALEASKELGIDVELKKLTIGSPEAERYGRGMSLLEFGKHVGAELDINEELKQGDVEGIDRKAKLLLEQHKDAGVIVSPAVVINGHLKFFGTVPSKEELKDAIREAISEG
;
A
#
# COMPACT_ATOMS: atom_id res chain seq x y z
N MET A 1 22.52 12.29 -14.74
CA MET A 1 21.80 12.40 -13.45
C MET A 1 21.01 11.11 -13.25
N LYS A 2 21.13 10.42 -12.11
CA LYS A 2 20.21 9.30 -11.81
C LYS A 2 18.84 9.93 -11.53
N LYS A 3 17.80 9.53 -12.27
CA LYS A 3 16.42 9.98 -11.98
C LYS A 3 16.08 9.51 -10.57
N ARG A 4 15.72 10.46 -9.68
CA ARG A 4 15.30 10.15 -8.31
C ARG A 4 13.81 9.83 -8.33
N VAL A 5 13.43 8.68 -7.79
CA VAL A 5 12.02 8.28 -7.67
C VAL A 5 11.60 8.40 -6.22
N LYS A 6 10.48 9.08 -5.93
CA LYS A 6 9.90 9.15 -4.59
C LYS A 6 8.85 8.05 -4.44
N VAL A 7 9.07 7.11 -3.54
CA VAL A 7 8.11 6.06 -3.20
C VAL A 7 7.58 6.30 -1.80
N SER A 8 6.26 6.37 -1.61
CA SER A 8 5.64 6.59 -0.31
C SER A 8 4.67 5.45 0.00
N VAL A 9 4.83 4.81 1.15
CA VAL A 9 3.91 3.78 1.64
C VAL A 9 3.00 4.39 2.70
N ILE A 10 1.70 4.47 2.39
CA ILE A 10 0.66 4.93 3.30
C ILE A 10 0.13 3.74 4.10
N GLY A 11 0.14 3.86 5.42
CA GLY A 11 -0.33 2.82 6.32
C GLY A 11 -0.71 3.34 7.70
N THR A 12 -0.86 2.44 8.65
CA THR A 12 -1.15 2.79 10.05
C THR A 12 0.12 3.12 10.84
N SER A 13 -0.06 3.78 11.98
CA SER A 13 0.97 3.95 13.00
C SER A 13 0.43 3.45 14.34
N PRO A 14 1.01 2.39 14.95
CA PRO A 14 2.10 1.55 14.44
C PRO A 14 1.74 0.81 13.14
N PRO A 15 2.73 0.43 12.30
CA PRO A 15 2.46 -0.32 11.07
C PRO A 15 1.97 -1.73 11.38
N CYS A 16 0.92 -2.17 10.71
CA CYS A 16 0.56 -3.59 10.68
C CYS A 16 1.55 -4.40 9.82
N ILE A 17 1.45 -5.74 9.90
CA ILE A 17 2.32 -6.68 9.17
C ILE A 17 2.35 -6.41 7.66
N ARG A 18 1.21 -6.03 7.08
CA ARG A 18 1.06 -5.74 5.64
C ARG A 18 1.76 -4.45 5.24
N CYS A 19 1.53 -3.37 5.99
CA CYS A 19 2.20 -2.08 5.76
C CYS A 19 3.73 -2.21 5.87
N ASN A 20 4.21 -2.97 6.85
CA ASN A 20 5.64 -3.26 7.00
C ASN A 20 6.17 -4.11 5.82
N ARG A 21 5.41 -5.13 5.38
CA ARG A 21 5.80 -5.97 4.25
C ARG A 21 5.92 -5.15 2.96
N THR A 22 4.93 -4.32 2.63
CA THR A 22 4.97 -3.43 1.47
C THR A 22 6.19 -2.51 1.48
N TYR A 23 6.50 -1.90 2.64
CA TYR A 23 7.68 -1.03 2.78
C TYR A 23 8.99 -1.78 2.52
N LYS A 24 9.14 -2.98 3.09
CA LYS A 24 10.34 -3.83 2.86
C LYS A 24 10.49 -4.21 1.39
N LEU A 25 9.40 -4.64 0.75
CA LEU A 25 9.42 -5.00 -0.67
C LEU A 25 9.76 -3.81 -1.56
N ALA A 26 9.23 -2.61 -1.27
CA ALA A 26 9.58 -1.39 -2.00
C ALA A 26 11.07 -1.04 -1.85
N LEU A 27 11.63 -1.20 -0.65
CA LEU A 27 13.07 -1.01 -0.40
C LEU A 27 13.93 -2.04 -1.17
N GLU A 28 13.54 -3.31 -1.13
CA GLU A 28 14.23 -4.40 -1.86
C GLU A 28 14.17 -4.18 -3.38
N ALA A 29 13.00 -3.86 -3.92
CA ALA A 29 12.80 -3.53 -5.33
C ALA A 29 13.71 -2.36 -5.76
N SER A 30 13.79 -1.30 -4.94
CA SER A 30 14.63 -0.14 -5.20
C SER A 30 16.11 -0.50 -5.29
N LYS A 31 16.59 -1.35 -4.37
CA LYS A 31 17.99 -1.83 -4.34
C LYS A 31 18.32 -2.67 -5.57
N GLU A 32 17.44 -3.60 -5.92
CA GLU A 32 17.64 -4.50 -7.07
C GLU A 32 17.63 -3.76 -8.41
N LEU A 33 16.90 -2.66 -8.51
CA LEU A 33 16.88 -1.82 -9.71
C LEU A 33 18.12 -0.90 -9.84
N GLY A 34 18.92 -0.73 -8.78
CA GLY A 34 20.13 0.11 -8.81
C GLY A 34 19.88 1.61 -8.95
N ILE A 35 18.68 2.08 -8.61
CA ILE A 35 18.22 3.46 -8.76
C ILE A 35 18.21 4.23 -7.43
N ASP A 36 18.23 5.57 -7.51
CA ASP A 36 18.09 6.44 -6.33
C ASP A 36 16.61 6.59 -5.96
N VAL A 37 16.17 5.91 -4.90
CA VAL A 37 14.78 5.98 -4.41
C VAL A 37 14.70 6.64 -3.05
N GLU A 38 13.90 7.68 -2.95
CA GLU A 38 13.50 8.30 -1.68
C GLU A 38 12.24 7.59 -1.16
N LEU A 39 12.43 6.66 -0.23
CA LEU A 39 11.34 5.90 0.38
C LEU A 39 10.80 6.62 1.63
N LYS A 40 9.49 6.88 1.68
CA LYS A 40 8.80 7.48 2.83
C LYS A 40 7.69 6.58 3.36
N LYS A 41 7.43 6.70 4.65
CA LYS A 41 6.23 6.15 5.28
C LYS A 41 5.29 7.29 5.61
N LEU A 42 4.05 7.20 5.16
CA LEU A 42 2.97 8.12 5.49
C LEU A 42 1.96 7.41 6.38
N THR A 43 1.35 8.16 7.29
CA THR A 43 0.29 7.63 8.16
C THR A 43 -1.07 8.07 7.63
N ILE A 44 -2.05 7.16 7.64
CA ILE A 44 -3.45 7.49 7.37
C ILE A 44 -3.87 8.67 8.27
N GLY A 45 -4.58 9.65 7.70
CA GLY A 45 -4.99 10.87 8.39
C GLY A 45 -3.90 11.94 8.53
N SER A 46 -2.68 11.69 8.03
CA SER A 46 -1.68 12.77 7.92
C SER A 46 -2.00 13.69 6.74
N PRO A 47 -1.71 15.01 6.84
CA PRO A 47 -1.97 15.95 5.75
C PRO A 47 -1.29 15.61 4.41
N GLU A 48 -0.18 14.87 4.43
CA GLU A 48 0.48 14.42 3.18
C GLU A 48 -0.25 13.23 2.56
N ALA A 49 -0.76 12.29 3.37
CA ALA A 49 -1.51 11.13 2.88
C ALA A 49 -2.89 11.52 2.31
N GLU A 50 -3.58 12.47 2.96
CA GLU A 50 -4.93 12.89 2.55
C GLU A 50 -4.97 13.57 1.17
N ARG A 51 -3.82 14.05 0.67
CA ARG A 51 -3.69 14.60 -0.70
C ARG A 51 -4.03 13.58 -1.78
N TYR A 52 -3.90 12.29 -1.48
CA TYR A 52 -4.18 11.22 -2.45
C TYR A 52 -5.62 10.72 -2.36
N GLY A 53 -6.33 11.01 -1.27
CA GLY A 53 -7.70 10.57 -1.03
C GLY A 53 -7.96 10.23 0.43
N ARG A 54 -9.22 9.89 0.75
CA ARG A 54 -9.62 9.49 2.10
C ARG A 54 -9.06 8.11 2.42
N GLY A 55 -8.00 8.07 3.23
CA GLY A 55 -7.35 6.85 3.67
C GLY A 55 -8.05 6.18 4.85
N MET A 56 -8.01 4.84 4.90
CA MET A 56 -8.46 4.04 6.04
C MET A 56 -7.73 2.70 6.14
N SER A 57 -7.70 2.11 7.33
CA SER A 57 -7.25 0.74 7.50
C SER A 57 -8.26 -0.27 6.96
N LEU A 58 -7.82 -1.50 6.72
CA LEU A 58 -8.71 -2.56 6.24
C LEU A 58 -9.90 -2.83 7.20
N LEU A 59 -9.67 -2.76 8.50
CA LEU A 59 -10.72 -2.97 9.50
C LEU A 59 -11.71 -1.79 9.57
N GLU A 60 -11.21 -0.57 9.43
CA GLU A 60 -12.06 0.62 9.31
C GLU A 60 -12.89 0.59 8.03
N PHE A 61 -12.31 0.09 6.93
CA PHE A 61 -13.03 -0.10 5.68
C PHE A 61 -14.18 -1.09 5.81
N GLY A 62 -13.95 -2.26 6.41
CA GLY A 62 -15.02 -3.23 6.69
C GLY A 62 -16.20 -2.59 7.43
N LYS A 63 -15.91 -1.86 8.52
CA LYS A 63 -16.94 -1.13 9.27
C LYS A 63 -17.64 -0.06 8.42
N HIS A 64 -16.89 0.67 7.61
CA HIS A 64 -17.41 1.74 6.77
C HIS A 64 -18.43 1.23 5.73
N VAL A 65 -18.17 0.05 5.15
CA VAL A 65 -19.05 -0.57 4.14
C VAL A 65 -20.10 -1.51 4.73
N GLY A 66 -20.17 -1.62 6.06
CA GLY A 66 -21.12 -2.48 6.75
C GLY A 66 -20.81 -3.98 6.63
N ALA A 67 -19.55 -4.34 6.35
CA ALA A 67 -19.10 -5.72 6.26
C ALA A 67 -18.34 -6.15 7.52
N GLU A 68 -18.67 -7.33 8.04
CA GLU A 68 -17.86 -7.98 9.06
C GLU A 68 -16.64 -8.64 8.42
N LEU A 69 -15.46 -8.17 8.80
CA LEU A 69 -14.19 -8.72 8.36
C LEU A 69 -13.42 -9.25 9.57
N ASP A 70 -13.33 -10.56 9.70
CA ASP A 70 -12.48 -11.22 10.69
C ASP A 70 -11.17 -11.67 10.05
N ILE A 71 -10.06 -11.16 10.57
CA ILE A 71 -8.68 -11.51 10.17
C ILE A 71 -7.82 -11.90 11.37
N ASN A 72 -8.44 -12.19 12.53
CA ASN A 72 -7.70 -12.43 13.77
C ASN A 72 -6.78 -13.64 13.67
N GLU A 73 -7.24 -14.71 13.01
CA GLU A 73 -6.44 -15.93 12.86
C GLU A 73 -5.24 -15.69 11.95
N GLU A 74 -5.45 -15.04 10.80
CA GLU A 74 -4.34 -14.70 9.90
C GLU A 74 -3.33 -13.75 10.55
N LEU A 75 -3.80 -12.80 11.36
CA LEU A 75 -2.90 -11.91 12.12
C LEU A 75 -2.04 -12.68 13.12
N LYS A 76 -2.60 -13.67 13.83
CA LYS A 76 -1.83 -14.52 14.77
C LYS A 76 -0.79 -15.36 14.05
N GLN A 77 -1.14 -15.89 12.88
CA GLN A 77 -0.25 -16.71 12.06
C GLN A 77 0.76 -15.88 11.26
N GLY A 78 0.57 -14.56 11.19
CA GLY A 78 1.34 -13.70 10.29
C GLY A 78 1.05 -13.96 8.81
N ASP A 79 -0.11 -14.53 8.48
CA ASP A 79 -0.53 -14.88 7.11
C ASP A 79 -0.95 -13.62 6.34
N VAL A 80 0.04 -12.92 5.80
CA VAL A 80 -0.17 -11.74 4.94
C VAL A 80 -1.06 -12.06 3.74
N GLU A 81 -0.86 -13.24 3.13
CA GLU A 81 -1.60 -13.63 1.93
C GLU A 81 -3.07 -13.93 2.26
N GLY A 82 -3.35 -14.57 3.39
CA GLY A 82 -4.71 -14.80 3.87
C GLY A 82 -5.46 -13.50 4.14
N ILE A 83 -4.79 -12.52 4.76
CA ILE A 83 -5.38 -11.19 4.95
C ILE A 83 -5.66 -10.53 3.59
N ASP A 84 -4.72 -10.62 2.65
CA ASP A 84 -4.90 -10.04 1.31
C ASP A 84 -6.01 -10.73 0.50
N ARG A 85 -6.18 -12.06 0.62
CA ARG A 85 -7.31 -12.78 0.01
C ARG A 85 -8.65 -12.22 0.51
N LYS A 86 -8.80 -12.07 1.82
CA LYS A 86 -10.02 -11.50 2.43
C LYS A 86 -10.21 -10.03 2.06
N ALA A 87 -9.13 -9.25 2.08
CA ALA A 87 -9.15 -7.83 1.71
C ALA A 87 -9.59 -7.64 0.25
N LYS A 88 -9.06 -8.45 -0.67
CA LYS A 88 -9.38 -8.37 -2.09
C LYS A 88 -10.86 -8.63 -2.35
N LEU A 89 -11.44 -9.66 -1.75
CA LEU A 89 -12.88 -9.95 -1.86
C LEU A 89 -13.72 -8.75 -1.41
N LEU A 90 -13.39 -8.17 -0.26
CA LEU A 90 -14.11 -7.02 0.28
C LEU A 90 -13.97 -5.78 -0.62
N LEU A 91 -12.75 -5.48 -1.08
CA LEU A 91 -12.49 -4.36 -1.98
C LEU A 91 -13.23 -4.52 -3.32
N GLU A 92 -13.29 -5.74 -3.85
CA GLU A 92 -13.99 -6.04 -5.10
C GLU A 92 -15.51 -5.86 -4.99
N GLN A 93 -16.08 -6.14 -3.83
CA GLN A 93 -17.51 -5.93 -3.55
C GLN A 93 -17.86 -4.44 -3.38
N HIS A 94 -16.88 -3.59 -3.07
CA HIS A 94 -17.10 -2.19 -2.70
C HIS A 94 -16.18 -1.23 -3.47
N LYS A 95 -15.98 -1.48 -4.78
CA LYS A 95 -15.10 -0.68 -5.64
C LYS A 95 -15.48 0.81 -5.70
N ASP A 96 -16.76 1.11 -5.54
CA ASP A 96 -17.31 2.47 -5.62
C ASP A 96 -17.26 3.22 -4.28
N ALA A 97 -16.61 2.67 -3.25
CA ALA A 97 -16.52 3.30 -1.93
C ALA A 97 -15.71 4.61 -1.91
N GLY A 98 -14.86 4.85 -2.94
CA GLY A 98 -14.14 6.11 -3.09
C GLY A 98 -13.08 6.38 -2.01
N VAL A 99 -12.46 5.31 -1.48
CA VAL A 99 -11.52 5.37 -0.35
C VAL A 99 -10.22 4.63 -0.67
N ILE A 100 -9.14 5.03 0.00
CA ILE A 100 -7.83 4.36 -0.10
C ILE A 100 -7.65 3.46 1.11
N VAL A 101 -7.62 2.15 0.88
CA VAL A 101 -7.40 1.18 1.95
C VAL A 101 -5.89 0.89 2.07
N SER A 102 -5.35 0.89 3.29
CA SER A 102 -3.94 0.54 3.49
C SER A 102 -3.65 -0.97 3.33
N PRO A 103 -2.43 -1.37 2.98
CA PRO A 103 -1.31 -0.50 2.60
C PRO A 103 -1.54 0.13 1.22
N ALA A 104 -1.12 1.37 1.05
CA ALA A 104 -1.14 2.02 -0.26
C ALA A 104 0.25 2.52 -0.64
N VAL A 105 0.56 2.50 -1.93
CA VAL A 105 1.86 2.88 -2.48
C VAL A 105 1.66 3.99 -3.49
N VAL A 106 2.35 5.10 -3.25
CA VAL A 106 2.40 6.26 -4.12
C VAL A 106 3.80 6.38 -4.70
N ILE A 107 3.92 6.53 -6.01
CA ILE A 107 5.20 6.70 -6.71
C ILE A 107 5.16 8.03 -7.47
N ASN A 108 6.11 8.92 -7.19
CA ASN A 108 6.18 10.27 -7.76
C ASN A 108 4.86 11.08 -7.64
N GLY A 109 4.10 10.85 -6.57
CA GLY A 109 2.82 11.53 -6.35
C GLY A 109 1.60 10.85 -7.01
N HIS A 110 1.80 9.72 -7.70
CA HIS A 110 0.73 8.93 -8.29
C HIS A 110 0.43 7.70 -7.43
N LEU A 111 -0.83 7.51 -7.04
CA LEU A 111 -1.29 6.30 -6.35
C LEU A 111 -1.20 5.10 -7.31
N LYS A 112 -0.42 4.08 -6.97
CA LYS A 112 -0.19 2.90 -7.80
C LYS A 112 -0.83 1.63 -7.24
N PHE A 113 -0.80 1.46 -5.91
CA PHE A 113 -1.36 0.28 -5.25
C PHE A 113 -2.12 0.70 -3.99
N PHE A 114 -3.18 -0.02 -3.65
CA PHE A 114 -3.85 0.11 -2.36
C PHE A 114 -4.63 -1.17 -2.02
N GLY A 115 -4.86 -1.40 -0.73
CA GLY A 115 -5.77 -2.43 -0.24
C GLY A 115 -5.19 -3.84 -0.18
N THR A 116 -4.07 -4.13 -0.84
CA THR A 116 -3.30 -5.39 -0.80
C THR A 116 -1.79 -5.12 -0.81
N VAL A 117 -0.99 -6.09 -0.40
CA VAL A 117 0.47 -6.02 -0.49
C VAL A 117 0.87 -6.34 -1.94
N PRO A 118 1.45 -5.39 -2.69
CA PRO A 118 1.97 -5.68 -4.02
C PRO A 118 3.18 -6.59 -3.94
N SER A 119 3.38 -7.40 -4.97
CA SER A 119 4.59 -8.19 -5.17
C SER A 119 5.80 -7.29 -5.45
N LYS A 120 7.00 -7.86 -5.29
CA LYS A 120 8.24 -7.14 -5.59
C LYS A 120 8.35 -6.76 -7.06
N GLU A 121 7.89 -7.62 -7.98
CA GLU A 121 7.94 -7.33 -9.42
C GLU A 121 6.94 -6.24 -9.81
N GLU A 122 5.70 -6.25 -9.29
CA GLU A 122 4.75 -5.15 -9.51
C GLU A 122 5.31 -3.80 -9.05
N LEU A 123 5.98 -3.78 -7.89
CA LEU A 123 6.66 -2.59 -7.39
C LEU A 123 7.79 -2.14 -8.34
N LYS A 124 8.60 -3.07 -8.84
CA LYS A 124 9.67 -2.73 -9.79
C LYS A 124 9.11 -2.16 -11.09
N ASP A 125 8.03 -2.74 -11.61
CA ASP A 125 7.42 -2.31 -12.85
C ASP A 125 6.81 -0.92 -12.71
N ALA A 126 6.08 -0.65 -11.63
CA ALA A 126 5.55 0.69 -11.35
C ALA A 126 6.66 1.74 -11.13
N ILE A 127 7.80 1.34 -10.56
CA ILE A 127 8.98 2.20 -10.44
C ILE A 127 9.62 2.48 -11.82
N ARG A 128 9.76 1.46 -12.68
CA ARG A 128 10.31 1.62 -14.05
C ARG A 128 9.43 2.50 -14.92
N GLU A 129 8.11 2.34 -14.81
CA GLU A 129 7.11 3.20 -15.45
C GLU A 129 7.33 4.67 -15.05
N ALA A 130 7.41 4.94 -13.74
CA ALA A 130 7.64 6.30 -13.23
C ALA A 130 8.98 6.92 -13.65
N ILE A 131 9.99 6.11 -13.98
CA ILE A 131 11.27 6.58 -14.53
C ILE A 131 11.13 6.94 -16.02
N SER A 132 10.26 6.24 -16.74
CA SER A 132 10.06 6.42 -18.18
C SER A 132 9.17 7.62 -18.49
N GLU A 133 8.25 7.96 -17.58
CA GLU A 133 7.32 9.09 -17.69
C GLU A 133 7.91 10.46 -17.30
N GLY A 134 8.97 10.47 -16.47
CA GLY A 134 9.72 11.69 -16.09
C GLY A 134 11.01 11.86 -16.88
#